data_AF-A0A0J6EFY2-F1
#
_entry.id   AF-A0A0J6EFY2-F1
#
_cell.length_a   1.000
_cell.length_b   1.000
_cell.length_c   1.000
_cell.angle_alpha   90.00
_cell.angle_beta   90.00
_cell.angle_gamma   90.00
#
_symmetry.space_group_name_H-M   'P 1'
#
loop_
_entity.id
_entity.type
_entity.pdbx_description
1 polymer ?
#
loop_
_entity_poly.entity_id
_entity_poly.type
_entity_poly.pdbx_seq_one_letter_code
_entity_poly.pdbx_strand_id
1 'polypeptide(L)'
;MTLYTKKDIVEKARELAKMIAETEEVDFFKKAEEQINENAKVSNLINQIKALQKQAVNFKHYEKHEALKQTEAKIDALQAELDNIPIIQEFRDSQMEVNDLLQLVAHTISNQVTNEIITSTGGDLLTGETGSKVKNSQPSCSL
;
A
#
# COMPACT_ATOMS: atom_id res chain seq x y z
N MET A 1 33.45 9.79 9.74
CA MET A 1 32.18 9.05 9.59
C MET A 1 31.74 9.21 8.15
N THR A 2 31.68 8.13 7.37
CA THR A 2 31.19 8.16 6.00
C THR A 2 29.66 8.26 6.03
N LEU A 3 29.11 9.27 5.36
CA LEU A 3 27.67 9.39 5.19
C LEU A 3 27.19 8.27 4.25
N TYR A 4 26.06 7.63 4.58
CA TYR A 4 25.45 6.65 3.69
C TYR A 4 25.01 7.33 2.38
N THR A 5 25.27 6.67 1.25
CA THR A 5 24.77 7.13 -0.04
C THR A 5 23.33 6.68 -0.25
N LYS A 6 22.59 7.35 -1.16
CA LYS A 6 21.24 6.92 -1.55
C LYS A 6 21.22 5.46 -2.03
N LYS A 7 22.31 4.99 -2.64
CA LYS A 7 22.44 3.60 -3.12
C LYS A 7 22.47 2.62 -1.95
N ASP A 8 23.23 2.92 -0.91
CA ASP A 8 23.34 2.07 0.29
C ASP A 8 21.99 1.94 1.02
N ILE A 9 21.23 3.03 1.09
CA ILE A 9 19.86 3.03 1.65
C ILE A 9 18.92 2.16 0.82
N VAL A 10 18.98 2.27 -0.51
CA VAL A 10 18.15 1.44 -1.41
C VAL A 10 18.53 -0.04 -1.32
N GLU A 11 19.81 -0.37 -1.17
CA GLU A 11 20.24 -1.76 -0.95
C GLU A 11 19.67 -2.32 0.37
N LYS A 12 19.74 -1.55 1.46
CA LYS A 12 19.12 -1.93 2.74
C LYS A 12 17.61 -2.05 2.67
N ALA A 13 16.94 -1.16 1.93
CA ALA A 13 15.50 -1.26 1.69
C ALA A 13 15.13 -2.53 0.90
N ARG A 14 15.97 -2.96 -0.05
CA ARG A 14 15.77 -4.24 -0.77
C ARG A 14 15.94 -5.45 0.14
N GLU A 15 16.91 -5.42 1.06
CA GLU A 15 17.05 -6.47 2.08
C GLU A 15 15.80 -6.53 2.97
N LEU A 16 15.31 -5.38 3.42
CA LEU A 16 14.06 -5.30 4.19
C LEU A 16 12.86 -5.84 3.40
N ALA A 17 12.74 -5.51 2.12
CA ALA A 17 11.68 -6.02 1.26
C ALA A 17 11.75 -7.55 1.11
N LYS A 18 12.94 -8.16 1.06
CA LYS A 18 13.09 -9.62 1.05
C LYS A 18 12.59 -10.24 2.35
N MET A 19 12.95 -9.65 3.50
CA MET A 19 12.48 -10.13 4.79
C MET A 19 10.96 -10.05 4.89
N ILE A 20 10.35 -8.95 4.42
CA ILE A 20 8.89 -8.80 4.35
C ILE A 20 8.27 -9.86 3.43
N ALA A 21 8.90 -10.17 2.29
CA ALA A 21 8.39 -11.18 1.36
C ALA A 21 8.43 -12.63 1.90
N GLU A 22 9.14 -12.85 3.00
CA GLU A 22 9.28 -14.13 3.71
C GLU A 22 8.45 -14.18 5.01
N THR A 23 7.54 -13.22 5.24
CA THR A 23 6.64 -13.25 6.40
C THR A 23 5.38 -14.08 6.14
N GLU A 24 4.70 -14.45 7.22
CA GLU A 24 3.48 -15.26 7.19
C GLU A 24 2.35 -14.57 6.41
N GLU A 25 2.23 -13.24 6.53
CA GLU A 25 1.22 -12.44 5.81
C GLU A 25 1.41 -12.54 4.29
N VAL A 26 2.66 -12.49 3.83
CA VAL A 26 2.98 -12.63 2.40
C VAL A 26 2.85 -14.09 1.93
N ASP A 27 3.13 -15.07 2.79
CA ASP A 27 2.91 -16.49 2.46
C ASP A 27 1.41 -16.82 2.33
N PHE A 28 0.58 -16.25 3.21
CA PHE A 28 -0.89 -16.35 3.13
C PHE A 28 -1.42 -15.72 1.84
N PHE A 29 -0.92 -14.53 1.48
CA PHE A 29 -1.24 -13.89 0.19
C PHE A 29 -0.91 -14.79 -1.01
N LYS A 30 0.28 -15.40 -1.05
CA LYS A 30 0.69 -16.30 -2.14
C LYS A 30 -0.24 -17.51 -2.25
N LYS A 31 -0.61 -18.12 -1.13
CA LYS A 31 -1.53 -19.27 -1.10
C LYS A 31 -2.93 -18.89 -1.59
N ALA A 32 -3.46 -17.76 -1.14
CA ALA A 32 -4.76 -17.27 -1.59
C ALA A 32 -4.74 -16.95 -3.09
N GLU A 33 -3.65 -16.37 -3.61
CA GLU A 33 -3.45 -16.11 -5.04
C GLU A 33 -3.43 -17.41 -5.87
N GLU A 34 -2.70 -18.44 -5.42
CA GLU A 34 -2.64 -19.74 -6.09
C GLU A 34 -4.03 -20.36 -6.20
N GLN A 35 -4.78 -20.39 -5.10
CA GLN A 35 -6.12 -20.95 -5.09
C GLN A 35 -7.09 -20.16 -5.99
N ILE A 36 -6.96 -18.83 -6.07
CA ILE A 36 -7.72 -18.00 -7.00
C ILE A 36 -7.42 -18.36 -8.45
N ASN A 37 -6.15 -18.57 -8.78
CA ASN A 37 -5.72 -18.90 -10.13
C ASN A 37 -6.18 -20.29 -10.58
N GLU A 38 -6.25 -21.25 -9.65
CA GLU A 38 -6.80 -22.59 -9.91
C GLU A 38 -8.33 -22.59 -10.06
N ASN A 39 -9.01 -21.59 -9.49
CA ASN A 39 -10.47 -21.53 -9.52
C ASN A 39 -10.97 -21.08 -10.90
N ALA A 40 -11.45 -22.06 -11.68
CA ALA A 40 -12.01 -21.82 -13.01
C ALA A 40 -13.18 -20.83 -13.00
N LYS A 41 -14.01 -20.77 -11.94
CA LYS A 41 -15.13 -19.82 -11.84
C LYS A 41 -14.62 -18.39 -11.73
N VAL A 42 -13.65 -18.15 -10.86
CA VAL A 42 -13.00 -16.85 -10.66
C VAL A 42 -12.34 -16.38 -11.95
N SER A 43 -11.54 -17.24 -12.59
CA SER A 43 -10.87 -16.92 -13.85
C SER A 43 -11.88 -16.54 -14.95
N ASN A 44 -13.00 -17.27 -15.04
CA ASN A 44 -14.06 -16.95 -16.02
C ASN A 44 -14.74 -15.60 -15.74
N LEU A 45 -15.04 -15.30 -14.47
CA LEU A 45 -15.60 -14.00 -14.07
C LEU A 45 -14.64 -12.84 -14.39
N ILE A 46 -13.36 -13.00 -14.05
CA ILE A 46 -12.31 -12.00 -14.35
C ILE A 46 -12.21 -11.75 -15.86
N ASN A 47 -12.23 -12.81 -16.68
CA ASN A 47 -12.17 -12.67 -18.13
C ASN A 47 -13.41 -11.94 -18.69
N GLN A 48 -14.60 -12.22 -18.17
CA GLN A 48 -15.82 -11.51 -18.54
C GLN A 48 -15.76 -10.03 -18.15
N ILE A 49 -15.31 -9.72 -16.92
CA ILE A 49 -15.13 -8.35 -16.44
C ILE A 49 -14.14 -7.60 -17.36
N LYS A 50 -12.98 -8.18 -17.68
CA LYS A 50 -11.99 -7.57 -18.59
C LYS A 50 -12.56 -7.29 -19.98
N ALA A 51 -13.35 -8.22 -20.52
CA ALA A 51 -14.01 -8.04 -21.82
C ALA A 51 -15.00 -6.86 -21.79
N LEU A 52 -15.82 -6.78 -20.73
CA LEU A 52 -16.77 -5.67 -20.54
C LEU A 52 -16.07 -4.34 -20.28
N GLN A 53 -14.97 -4.31 -19.53
CA GLN A 53 -14.16 -3.10 -19.33
C GLN A 53 -13.61 -2.58 -20.66
N LYS A 54 -13.13 -3.47 -21.55
CA LYS A 54 -12.70 -3.09 -22.89
C LYS A 54 -13.85 -2.50 -23.72
N GLN A 55 -15.05 -3.08 -23.61
CA GLN A 55 -16.25 -2.54 -24.25
C GLN A 55 -16.66 -1.18 -23.66
N ALA A 56 -16.57 -1.01 -22.34
CA ALA A 56 -16.84 0.25 -21.66
C ALA A 56 -15.89 1.36 -22.12
N VAL A 57 -14.58 1.09 -22.22
CA VAL A 57 -13.59 2.03 -22.77
C VAL A 57 -13.97 2.43 -24.21
N ASN A 58 -14.38 1.47 -25.03
CA ASN A 58 -14.85 1.74 -26.39
C ASN A 58 -16.13 2.61 -26.42
N PHE A 59 -17.13 2.31 -25.58
CA PHE A 59 -18.36 3.10 -25.50
C PHE A 59 -18.11 4.51 -24.97
N LYS A 60 -17.19 4.67 -24.02
CA LYS A 60 -16.74 5.97 -23.52
C LYS A 60 -16.07 6.80 -24.62
N HIS A 61 -15.23 6.17 -25.44
CA HIS A 61 -14.58 6.85 -26.57
C HIS A 61 -15.59 7.35 -27.62
N TYR A 62 -16.65 6.59 -27.87
CA TYR A 62 -17.71 6.94 -28.84
C TYR A 62 -18.92 7.66 -28.21
N GLU A 63 -18.80 8.16 -26.97
CA GLU A 63 -19.86 8.91 -26.26
C GLU A 63 -21.22 8.17 -26.18
N LYS A 64 -21.20 6.82 -26.19
CA LYS A 64 -22.40 5.99 -26.10
C LYS A 64 -22.85 5.81 -24.65
N HIS A 65 -23.35 6.88 -24.04
CA HIS A 65 -23.64 6.95 -22.61
C HIS A 65 -24.62 5.87 -22.10
N GLU A 66 -25.69 5.55 -22.83
CA GLU A 66 -26.64 4.50 -22.41
C GLU A 66 -26.01 3.10 -22.43
N ALA A 67 -25.24 2.78 -23.47
CA ALA A 67 -24.54 1.51 -23.58
C ALA A 67 -23.42 1.38 -22.55
N LEU A 68 -22.72 2.48 -22.26
CA LEU A 68 -21.73 2.55 -21.19
C LEU A 68 -22.36 2.21 -19.84
N LYS A 69 -23.46 2.87 -19.48
CA LYS A 69 -24.16 2.66 -18.21
C LYS A 69 -24.63 1.21 -18.03
N GLN A 70 -25.16 0.58 -19.09
CA GLN A 70 -25.54 -0.83 -19.05
C GLN A 70 -24.34 -1.76 -18.88
N THR A 71 -23.20 -1.40 -19.47
CA THR A 71 -21.96 -2.18 -19.37
C THR A 71 -21.36 -2.07 -17.98
N GLU A 72 -21.34 -0.86 -17.40
CA GLU A 72 -20.92 -0.61 -16.02
C GLU A 72 -21.79 -1.39 -15.04
N ALA A 73 -23.12 -1.34 -15.18
CA ALA A 73 -24.01 -2.12 -14.32
C ALA A 73 -23.77 -3.65 -14.40
N LYS A 74 -23.39 -4.17 -15.57
CA LYS A 74 -22.99 -5.58 -15.72
C LYS A 74 -21.64 -5.88 -15.06
N ILE A 75 -20.68 -4.96 -15.17
CA ILE A 75 -19.39 -5.08 -14.49
C ILE A 75 -19.62 -5.11 -12.98
N ASP A 76 -20.43 -4.20 -12.44
CA ASP A 76 -20.74 -4.12 -11.02
C ASP A 76 -21.41 -5.41 -10.51
N ALA A 77 -22.35 -5.97 -11.28
CA ALA A 77 -22.99 -7.24 -10.93
C ALA A 77 -22.00 -8.42 -10.91
N LEU A 78 -21.09 -8.50 -11.88
CA LEU A 78 -20.06 -9.54 -11.92
C LEU A 78 -19.00 -9.36 -10.84
N GLN A 79 -18.66 -8.12 -10.50
CA GLN A 79 -17.77 -7.81 -9.38
C GLN A 79 -18.40 -8.21 -8.05
N ALA A 80 -19.69 -7.90 -7.84
CA ALA A 80 -20.41 -8.36 -6.67
C ALA A 80 -20.46 -9.91 -6.60
N GLU A 81 -20.65 -10.60 -7.73
CA GLU A 81 -20.58 -12.07 -7.74
C GLU A 81 -19.16 -12.57 -7.38
N LEU A 82 -18.12 -11.91 -7.90
CA LEU A 82 -16.73 -12.24 -7.62
C LEU A 82 -16.40 -12.05 -6.13
N ASP A 83 -16.79 -10.93 -5.54
CA ASP A 83 -16.54 -10.58 -4.14
C ASP A 83 -17.33 -11.47 -3.15
N ASN A 84 -18.41 -12.12 -3.60
CA ASN A 84 -19.14 -13.11 -2.81
C ASN A 84 -18.46 -14.50 -2.76
N ILE A 85 -17.40 -14.72 -3.54
CA ILE A 85 -16.68 -16.00 -3.50
C ILE A 85 -15.78 -16.00 -2.26
N PRO A 86 -15.87 -17.01 -1.36
CA PRO A 86 -15.09 -17.04 -0.12
C PRO A 86 -13.58 -16.87 -0.32
N ILE A 87 -13.04 -17.48 -1.37
CA ILE A 87 -11.61 -17.40 -1.72
C ILE A 87 -11.16 -15.99 -2.09
N ILE A 88 -12.06 -15.17 -2.64
CA ILE A 88 -11.78 -13.78 -2.96
C ILE A 88 -11.76 -12.96 -1.69
N GLN A 89 -12.63 -13.25 -0.72
CA GLN A 89 -12.62 -12.60 0.59
C GLN A 89 -11.30 -12.89 1.31
N GLU A 90 -10.87 -14.16 1.37
CA GLU A 90 -9.57 -14.54 1.95
C GLU A 90 -8.40 -13.81 1.26
N PHE A 91 -8.45 -13.66 -0.07
CA PHE A 91 -7.43 -12.90 -0.79
C PHE A 91 -7.48 -11.39 -0.51
N ARG A 92 -8.67 -10.81 -0.30
CA ARG A 92 -8.81 -9.40 0.11
C ARG A 92 -8.26 -9.19 1.51
N ASP A 93 -8.53 -10.11 2.42
CA ASP A 93 -8.02 -10.06 3.78
C ASP A 93 -6.50 -10.17 3.78
N SER A 94 -5.93 -11.11 3.01
CA SER A 94 -4.47 -11.23 2.84
C SER A 94 -3.82 -9.97 2.27
N GLN A 95 -4.49 -9.27 1.34
CA GLN A 95 -4.01 -7.99 0.82
C GLN A 95 -4.02 -6.89 1.88
N MET A 96 -5.04 -6.87 2.74
CA MET A 96 -5.14 -5.92 3.84
C MET A 96 -3.99 -6.13 4.83
N GLU A 97 -3.73 -7.37 5.23
CA GLU A 97 -2.64 -7.71 6.14
C GLU A 97 -1.26 -7.31 5.59
N VAL A 98 -0.99 -7.61 4.31
CA VAL A 98 0.27 -7.19 3.66
C VAL A 98 0.37 -5.67 3.59
N ASN A 99 -0.72 -4.97 3.27
CA ASN A 99 -0.72 -3.50 3.23
C ASN A 99 -0.49 -2.88 4.61
N ASP A 100 -1.11 -3.44 5.65
CA ASP A 100 -0.96 -2.99 7.03
C ASP A 100 0.48 -3.20 7.51
N LEU A 101 1.10 -4.32 7.15
CA LEU A 101 2.51 -4.58 7.40
C LEU A 101 3.42 -3.54 6.72
N LEU A 102 3.18 -3.25 5.43
CA LEU A 102 3.93 -2.22 4.71
C LEU A 102 3.74 -0.83 5.33
N GLN A 103 2.52 -0.52 5.77
CA GLN A 103 2.21 0.76 6.41
C GLN A 103 2.89 0.87 7.78
N LEU A 104 2.91 -0.22 8.57
CA LEU A 104 3.64 -0.30 9.85
C LEU A 104 5.13 -0.04 9.65
N VAL A 105 5.74 -0.65 8.63
CA VAL A 105 7.15 -0.44 8.30
C VAL A 105 7.41 1.01 7.91
N ALA A 106 6.56 1.60 7.07
CA ALA A 106 6.68 3.01 6.67
C ALA A 106 6.57 3.96 7.87
N HIS A 107 5.60 3.75 8.76
CA HIS A 107 5.45 4.54 9.99
C HIS A 107 6.64 4.38 10.93
N THR A 108 7.13 3.15 11.10
CA THR A 108 8.30 2.88 11.95
C THR A 108 9.54 3.61 11.43
N ILE A 109 9.80 3.56 10.12
CA ILE A 109 10.93 4.27 9.50
C ILE A 109 10.75 5.80 9.67
N SER A 110 9.56 6.33 9.38
CA SER A 110 9.26 7.76 9.50
C SER A 110 9.48 8.28 10.93
N ASN A 111 8.94 7.56 11.92
CA ASN A 111 9.08 7.92 13.33
C ASN A 111 10.54 7.83 13.78
N GLN A 112 11.26 6.77 13.39
CA GLN A 112 12.67 6.61 13.76
C GLN A 112 13.55 7.71 13.15
N VAL A 113 13.35 8.05 11.87
CA VAL A 113 14.06 9.16 11.22
C VAL A 113 13.78 10.47 11.94
N THR A 114 12.52 10.72 12.32
CA THR A 114 12.13 11.93 13.06
C THR A 114 12.82 11.99 14.42
N ASN A 115 12.82 10.87 15.17
CA ASN A 115 13.47 10.77 16.47
C ASN A 115 14.99 11.00 16.37
N GLU A 116 15.67 10.38 15.40
CA GLU A 116 17.10 10.57 15.16
C GLU A 116 17.44 12.02 14.79
N ILE A 117 16.58 12.71 14.04
CA ILE A 117 16.75 14.15 13.75
C ILE A 117 16.61 14.98 15.03
N ILE A 118 15.62 14.67 15.89
CA ILE A 118 15.41 15.39 17.16
C ILE A 118 16.61 15.18 18.10
N THR A 119 17.07 13.93 18.29
CA THR A 119 18.21 13.62 19.16
C THR A 119 19.51 14.22 18.64
N SER A 120 19.80 14.09 17.34
CA SER A 120 21.03 14.63 16.74
C SER A 120 21.07 16.15 16.72
N THR A 121 19.91 16.83 16.70
CA THR A 121 19.84 18.29 16.80
C THR A 121 19.82 18.80 18.25
N GLY A 122 19.72 17.92 19.26
CA GLY A 122 19.61 18.29 20.68
C GLY A 122 18.24 18.84 21.05
N GLY A 123 17.19 18.40 20.35
CA GLY A 123 15.79 18.72 20.64
C GLY A 123 15.19 17.83 21.72
N ASP A 124 13.91 18.02 22.01
CA ASP A 124 13.18 17.27 23.03
C ASP A 124 12.21 16.27 22.37
N LEU A 125 12.42 14.98 22.65
CA LEU A 125 11.62 13.87 22.13
C LEU A 125 10.19 13.89 22.66
N LEU A 126 9.95 14.48 23.84
CA LEU A 126 8.61 14.55 24.45
C LEU A 126 7.73 15.61 23.79
N THR A 127 8.33 16.67 23.23
CA THR A 127 7.61 17.77 22.56
C THR A 127 7.67 17.68 21.04
N GLY A 128 8.50 16.79 20.47
CA GLY A 128 8.67 16.64 19.02
C GLY A 128 9.42 17.81 18.38
N GLU A 129 10.09 18.64 19.17
CA GLU A 129 10.76 19.85 18.71
C GLU A 129 12.24 19.58 18.41
N THR A 130 12.71 20.02 17.24
CA THR A 130 14.14 19.97 16.89
C THR A 130 14.94 20.99 17.70
N GLY A 131 16.23 20.75 17.91
CA GLY A 131 17.05 21.65 18.76
C GLY A 131 17.19 23.08 18.24
N SER A 132 16.96 23.33 16.95
CA SER A 132 16.87 24.68 16.38
C SER A 132 15.61 25.42 16.80
N LYS A 133 14.50 24.73 17.05
CA LYS A 133 13.29 25.31 17.67
C LYS A 133 13.48 25.54 19.16
N VAL A 134 14.03 24.57 19.91
CA VAL A 134 14.30 24.72 21.35
C VAL A 134 15.23 25.91 21.63
N LYS A 135 16.28 26.09 20.82
CA LYS A 135 17.19 27.24 20.93
C LYS A 135 16.56 28.59 20.59
N ASN A 136 15.60 28.64 19.67
CA ASN A 136 14.88 29.87 19.34
C ASN A 136 13.72 30.18 20.29
N SER A 137 13.19 29.18 21.00
CA SER A 137 12.13 29.33 21.99
C SER A 137 12.64 29.74 23.37
N GLN A 138 13.95 29.62 23.65
CA GLN A 138 14.55 30.26 24.83
C GLN A 138 14.64 31.77 24.60
N PRO A 139 13.91 32.61 25.35
CA PRO A 139 14.09 34.04 25.26
C PRO A 139 15.49 34.36 25.78
N SER A 140 16.24 35.16 25.01
CA SER A 140 17.44 35.83 25.48
C SER A 140 17.07 36.75 26.65
N CYS A 141 17.04 36.21 27.87
CA CYS A 141 17.10 37.00 29.09
C CYS A 141 18.48 37.68 29.11
N SER A 142 18.56 38.83 28.47
CA SER A 142 19.66 39.77 28.59
C SER A 142 19.21 40.78 29.64
N LEU A 143 19.84 40.72 30.82
CA LEU A 143 19.84 41.76 31.84
C LEU A 143 20.65 42.98 31.36
#